data_AF-A0A9Q0AK78-F1
#
_entry.id   AF-A0A9Q0AK78-F1
#
_cell.length_a   1.000
_cell.length_b   1.000
_cell.length_c   1.000
_cell.angle_alpha   90.00
_cell.angle_beta   90.00
_cell.angle_gamma   90.00
#
_symmetry.space_group_name_H-M   'P 1'
#
loop_
_entity.id
_entity.type
_entity.pdbx_description
1 polymer ?
#
loop_
_entity_poly.entity_id
_entity_poly.type
_entity_poly.pdbx_seq_one_letter_code
_entity_poly.pdbx_strand_id
1 'polypeptide(L)'
;MADDDDAQNQISSTFPPPPPFWKDFTPDNVARIKDLKQEQVERDAADHDPASIRLAGLPHNLRFLQPPLPPDAGAWRVFGNHYTLNQTLPKLDGSGIQKLFPEPEERDQDGKHFDRATILKRLAKSLLLNFLELTGILSINPAEAEAKITDIRDLFLNFHHLINEYRPHQARESLISMMQSQLDRTRAETNAIRDVKEKVERLLEGLGSLKMDHESLGGATEGGKRREDLDGELEALLADEFP
;
A
#
# COMPACT_ATOMS: atom_id res chain seq x y z
N MET A 1 3.46 -34.06 29.08
CA MET A 1 3.65 -35.03 27.99
C MET A 1 4.06 -34.38 26.66
N ALA A 2 3.92 -33.05 26.49
CA ALA A 2 4.39 -32.35 25.28
C ALA A 2 5.86 -31.88 25.33
N ASP A 3 6.50 -31.85 26.51
CA ASP A 3 7.88 -31.34 26.65
C ASP A 3 8.97 -32.34 26.21
N ASP A 4 8.69 -33.66 26.19
CA ASP A 4 9.70 -34.69 25.85
C ASP A 4 9.85 -34.92 24.33
N ASP A 5 8.77 -34.79 23.54
CA ASP A 5 8.80 -34.95 22.09
C ASP A 5 9.50 -33.76 21.38
N ASP A 6 9.35 -32.55 21.91
CA ASP A 6 10.02 -31.35 21.38
C ASP A 6 11.55 -31.41 21.54
N ALA A 7 12.04 -32.00 22.64
CA ALA A 7 13.47 -32.12 22.89
C ALA A 7 14.15 -33.12 21.94
N GLN A 8 13.46 -34.19 21.53
CA GLN A 8 14.00 -35.18 20.59
C GLN A 8 14.04 -34.65 19.15
N ASN A 9 13.02 -33.90 18.72
CA ASN A 9 13.01 -33.25 17.40
C ASN A 9 14.01 -32.09 17.29
N GLN A 10 14.37 -31.44 18.40
CA GLN A 10 15.38 -30.37 18.44
C GLN A 10 16.80 -30.86 18.09
N ILE A 11 17.12 -32.13 18.34
CA ILE A 11 18.45 -32.70 18.06
C ILE A 11 18.63 -33.00 16.56
N SER A 12 17.53 -33.13 15.81
CA SER A 12 17.54 -33.44 14.37
C SER A 12 17.30 -32.23 13.46
N SER A 13 16.96 -31.05 14.00
CA SER A 13 16.61 -29.87 13.22
C SER A 13 17.81 -28.95 12.96
N THR A 14 18.02 -28.56 11.70
CA THR A 14 19.01 -27.54 11.30
C THR A 14 18.54 -26.11 11.62
N PHE A 15 17.24 -25.91 11.88
CA PHE A 15 16.68 -24.61 12.20
C PHE A 15 16.60 -24.39 13.71
N PRO A 16 16.91 -23.17 14.21
CA PRO A 16 16.80 -22.87 15.62
C PRO A 16 15.34 -22.99 16.07
N PRO A 17 15.11 -23.43 17.33
CA PRO A 17 13.77 -23.49 17.87
C PRO A 17 13.16 -22.07 17.95
N PRO A 18 11.82 -21.96 17.90
CA PRO A 18 11.15 -20.68 18.05
C PRO A 18 11.49 -20.05 19.41
N PRO A 19 11.53 -18.70 19.51
CA PRO A 19 11.88 -18.02 20.75
C PRO A 19 10.94 -18.39 21.92
N PRO A 20 11.45 -18.63 23.14
CA PRO A 20 10.69 -19.24 24.23
C PRO A 20 9.46 -18.45 24.68
N PHE A 21 9.41 -17.15 24.39
CA PHE A 21 8.26 -16.29 24.72
C PHE A 21 6.97 -16.68 24.00
N TRP A 22 7.00 -17.54 22.96
CA TRP A 22 5.77 -18.00 22.30
C TRP A 22 4.84 -18.74 23.27
N LYS A 23 5.38 -19.39 24.31
CA LYS A 23 4.60 -20.10 25.34
C LYS A 23 3.73 -19.15 26.17
N ASP A 24 4.09 -17.87 26.24
CA ASP A 24 3.33 -16.85 26.97
C ASP A 24 2.05 -16.40 26.22
N PHE A 25 1.92 -16.74 24.93
CA PHE A 25 0.76 -16.39 24.08
C PHE A 25 -0.44 -17.32 24.31
N THR A 26 -0.92 -17.39 25.55
CA THR A 26 -2.15 -18.11 25.92
C THR A 26 -3.39 -17.21 25.77
N PRO A 27 -4.59 -17.76 25.51
CA PRO A 27 -5.81 -16.96 25.39
C PRO A 27 -6.09 -16.12 26.64
N ASP A 28 -5.77 -16.66 27.83
CA ASP A 28 -5.93 -15.96 29.11
C ASP A 28 -4.99 -14.75 29.22
N ASN A 29 -3.71 -14.91 28.85
CA ASN A 29 -2.75 -13.81 28.91
C ASN A 29 -3.08 -12.72 27.86
N VAL A 30 -3.58 -13.12 26.69
CA VAL A 30 -4.02 -12.19 25.63
C VAL A 30 -5.28 -11.41 26.06
N ALA A 31 -6.22 -12.05 26.76
CA ALA A 31 -7.37 -11.34 27.33
C ALA A 31 -6.92 -10.32 28.38
N ARG A 32 -6.10 -10.75 29.34
CA ARG A 32 -5.59 -9.87 30.42
C ARG A 32 -4.87 -8.63 29.89
N ILE A 33 -4.03 -8.76 28.86
CA ILE A 33 -3.30 -7.60 28.34
C ILE A 33 -4.22 -6.62 27.58
N LYS A 34 -5.31 -7.12 26.98
CA LYS A 34 -6.35 -6.26 26.38
C LYS A 34 -7.10 -5.50 27.45
N ASP A 35 -7.51 -6.17 28.52
CA ASP A 35 -8.23 -5.56 29.64
C ASP A 35 -7.37 -4.47 30.30
N LEU A 36 -6.09 -4.75 30.58
CA LEU A 36 -5.16 -3.76 31.15
C LEU A 36 -4.93 -2.56 30.22
N LYS A 37 -4.89 -2.78 28.90
CA LYS A 37 -4.79 -1.69 27.92
C LYS A 37 -6.05 -0.84 27.92
N GLN A 38 -7.22 -1.46 27.99
CA GLN A 38 -8.50 -0.78 28.03
C GLN A 38 -8.66 0.04 29.33
N GLU A 39 -8.31 -0.51 30.49
CA GLU A 39 -8.30 0.23 31.76
C GLU A 39 -7.41 1.48 31.68
N GLN A 40 -6.28 1.41 30.97
CA GLN A 40 -5.38 2.54 30.79
C GLN A 40 -5.98 3.62 29.88
N VAL A 41 -6.66 3.24 28.78
CA VAL A 41 -7.43 4.20 27.94
C VAL A 41 -8.45 4.95 28.79
N GLU A 42 -9.21 4.21 29.60
CA GLU A 42 -10.27 4.75 30.45
C GLU A 42 -9.73 5.68 31.54
N ARG A 43 -8.56 5.36 32.13
CA ARG A 43 -7.89 6.22 33.13
C ARG A 43 -7.30 7.49 32.51
N ASP A 44 -6.64 7.39 31.36
CA ASP A 44 -5.93 8.51 30.75
C ASP A 44 -6.84 9.40 29.89
N ALA A 45 -8.12 9.02 29.72
CA ALA A 45 -9.11 9.69 28.86
C ALA A 45 -8.54 10.02 27.46
N ALA A 46 -7.64 9.18 26.98
CA ALA A 46 -6.85 9.41 25.79
C ALA A 46 -7.57 8.81 24.58
N ASP A 47 -7.77 9.60 23.53
CA ASP A 47 -8.39 9.20 22.25
C ASP A 47 -7.46 8.32 21.38
N HIS A 48 -6.59 7.53 22.03
CA HIS A 48 -5.60 6.69 21.36
C HIS A 48 -6.13 5.28 21.20
N ASP A 49 -5.81 4.65 20.06
CA ASP A 49 -6.11 3.24 19.83
C ASP A 49 -5.53 2.39 20.98
N PRO A 50 -6.33 1.52 21.63
CA PRO A 50 -5.86 0.68 22.75
C PRO A 50 -4.66 -0.19 22.36
N ALA A 51 -4.52 -0.52 21.07
CA ALA A 51 -3.38 -1.25 20.56
C ALA A 51 -2.04 -0.49 20.71
N SER A 52 -2.06 0.83 20.62
CA SER A 52 -0.89 1.71 20.65
C SER A 52 -0.35 1.99 22.07
N ILE A 53 -1.16 1.73 23.10
CA ILE A 53 -0.80 2.00 24.49
C ILE A 53 0.23 0.98 24.99
N ARG A 54 1.26 1.52 25.66
CA ARG A 54 2.32 0.75 26.30
C ARG A 54 2.12 0.73 27.80
N LEU A 55 2.07 -0.47 28.38
CA LEU A 55 1.93 -0.64 29.83
C LEU A 55 3.32 -0.78 30.46
N ALA A 56 3.61 0.01 31.49
CA ALA A 56 4.85 -0.10 32.26
C ALA A 56 4.71 -1.14 33.38
N GLY A 57 5.78 -1.88 33.69
CA GLY A 57 5.80 -2.79 34.85
C GLY A 57 5.03 -4.10 34.69
N LEU A 58 4.76 -4.55 33.46
CA LEU A 58 4.09 -5.83 33.20
C LEU A 58 4.89 -7.02 33.78
N PRO A 59 4.21 -8.05 34.34
CA PRO A 59 4.85 -9.28 34.75
C PRO A 59 5.46 -10.01 33.53
N HIS A 60 6.45 -10.88 33.77
CA HIS A 60 7.27 -11.49 32.71
C HIS A 60 6.44 -12.17 31.60
N ASN A 61 5.37 -12.87 31.99
CA ASN A 61 4.43 -13.57 31.13
C ASN A 61 3.55 -12.65 30.26
N LEU A 62 3.47 -11.35 30.57
CA LEU A 62 2.72 -10.37 29.78
C LEU A 62 3.63 -9.39 29.02
N ARG A 63 4.91 -9.32 29.39
CA ARG A 63 5.86 -8.38 28.78
C ARG A 63 6.05 -8.62 27.28
N PHE A 64 6.12 -9.88 26.86
CA PHE A 64 6.37 -10.25 25.46
C PHE A 64 5.12 -10.21 24.56
N LEU A 65 3.93 -10.07 25.15
CA LEU A 65 2.69 -9.81 24.42
C LEU A 65 2.61 -8.36 23.92
N GLN A 66 3.45 -7.47 24.45
CA GLN A 66 3.62 -6.14 23.92
C GLN A 66 4.75 -6.13 22.89
N PRO A 67 4.54 -5.55 21.69
CA PRO A 67 5.62 -5.42 20.71
C PRO A 67 6.84 -4.70 21.31
N PRO A 68 8.07 -5.05 20.90
CA PRO A 68 9.27 -4.36 21.35
C PRO A 68 9.29 -2.89 20.85
N LEU A 69 10.11 -2.06 21.49
CA LEU A 69 10.37 -0.70 21.01
C LEU A 69 11.17 -0.79 19.70
N PRO A 70 10.97 0.15 18.76
CA PRO A 70 11.90 0.34 17.66
C PRO A 70 13.33 0.53 18.21
N PRO A 71 14.38 0.05 17.50
CA PRO A 71 15.76 0.24 17.94
C PRO A 71 16.11 1.72 18.09
N ASP A 72 16.69 2.11 19.23
CA ASP A 72 17.06 3.52 19.53
C ASP A 72 18.05 4.10 18.51
N ALA A 73 18.97 3.26 18.03
CA ALA A 73 19.96 3.63 17.02
C ALA A 73 19.34 3.87 15.63
N GLY A 74 18.03 3.57 15.46
CA GLY A 74 17.35 3.67 14.17
C GLY A 74 17.99 2.77 13.10
N ALA A 75 18.73 1.75 13.49
CA ALA A 75 19.39 0.83 12.58
C ALA A 75 19.45 -0.58 13.17
N TRP A 76 19.32 -1.60 12.33
CA TRP A 76 19.33 -3.00 12.73
C TRP A 76 20.11 -3.84 11.71
N ARG A 77 20.55 -5.02 12.12
CA ARG A 77 21.25 -5.96 11.24
C ARG A 77 20.44 -7.23 11.08
N VAL A 78 20.22 -7.64 9.84
CA VAL A 78 19.51 -8.88 9.49
C VAL A 78 20.31 -9.61 8.43
N PHE A 79 20.71 -10.86 8.71
CA PHE A 79 21.49 -11.72 7.82
C PHE A 79 22.75 -11.05 7.23
N GLY A 80 23.48 -10.30 8.07
CA GLY A 80 24.69 -9.58 7.66
C GLY A 80 24.44 -8.22 7.01
N ASN A 81 23.20 -7.93 6.59
CA ASN A 81 22.83 -6.64 6.00
C ASN A 81 22.46 -5.62 7.09
N HIS A 82 22.90 -4.37 6.91
CA HIS A 82 22.54 -3.26 7.80
C HIS A 82 21.36 -2.50 7.20
N TYR A 83 20.33 -2.29 8.01
CA TYR A 83 19.13 -1.55 7.65
C TYR A 83 19.00 -0.34 8.56
N THR A 84 18.49 0.76 8.03
CA THR A 84 18.19 1.98 8.77
C THR A 84 16.70 2.27 8.69
N LEU A 85 16.15 2.82 9.78
CA LEU A 85 14.75 3.23 9.90
C LEU A 85 14.46 4.38 8.93
N ASN A 86 15.41 5.31 8.81
CA ASN A 86 15.39 6.36 7.81
C ASN A 86 16.13 5.87 6.57
N GLN A 87 15.40 5.62 5.49
CA GLN A 87 15.95 5.30 4.19
C GLN A 87 16.36 6.60 3.48
N THR A 88 17.51 7.17 3.85
CA THR A 88 18.11 8.27 3.10
C THR A 88 18.96 7.70 1.96
N LEU A 89 18.89 8.34 0.79
CA LEU A 89 19.70 7.94 -0.35
C LEU A 89 21.18 8.26 -0.03
N PRO A 90 22.10 7.28 -0.08
CA PRO A 90 23.51 7.55 0.15
C PRO A 90 24.05 8.52 -0.90
N LYS A 91 24.73 9.59 -0.47
CA LYS A 91 25.34 10.57 -1.39
C LYS A 91 26.46 9.93 -2.21
N LEU A 92 26.54 10.29 -3.48
CA LEU A 92 27.57 9.78 -4.40
C LEU A 92 29.00 10.14 -3.95
N ASP A 93 29.18 11.33 -3.39
CA ASP A 93 30.50 11.88 -3.02
C ASP A 93 31.22 11.05 -1.96
N GLY A 94 30.49 10.33 -1.10
CA GLY A 94 31.06 9.48 -0.06
C GLY A 94 31.58 8.13 -0.57
N SER A 95 31.32 7.77 -1.83
CA SER A 95 31.65 6.46 -2.42
C SER A 95 32.79 6.51 -3.43
N GLY A 96 33.43 7.67 -3.61
CA GLY A 96 34.52 7.85 -4.59
C GLY A 96 34.07 7.84 -6.06
N ILE A 97 32.76 7.98 -6.32
CA ILE A 97 32.19 8.00 -7.67
C ILE A 97 32.11 9.45 -8.13
N GLN A 98 32.65 9.75 -9.32
CA GLN A 98 32.52 11.08 -9.89
C GLN A 98 31.04 11.36 -10.22
N LYS A 99 30.50 12.43 -9.65
CA LYS A 99 29.14 12.88 -9.94
C LYS A 99 29.08 13.53 -11.33
N LEU A 100 28.17 13.07 -12.17
CA LEU A 100 28.04 13.49 -13.57
C LEU A 100 26.83 14.39 -13.84
N PHE A 101 26.11 14.80 -12.80
CA PHE A 101 24.91 15.62 -12.90
C PHE A 101 24.88 16.73 -11.83
N PRO A 102 24.27 17.88 -12.14
CA PRO A 102 24.18 19.02 -11.22
C PRO A 102 23.32 18.69 -9.99
N GLU A 103 23.55 19.43 -8.90
CA GLU A 103 22.73 19.26 -7.69
C GLU A 103 21.28 19.71 -7.88
N PRO A 104 20.32 19.13 -7.13
CA PRO A 104 18.93 19.56 -7.17
C PRO A 104 18.72 21.05 -6.88
N GLU A 105 19.66 21.64 -6.13
CA GLU A 105 19.70 23.06 -5.74
C GLU A 105 20.34 23.95 -6.81
N GLU A 106 21.15 23.38 -7.69
CA GLU A 106 21.74 24.11 -8.80
C GLU A 106 20.65 24.44 -9.81
N ARG A 107 20.52 25.73 -10.10
CA ARG A 107 19.57 26.23 -11.10
C ARG A 107 20.29 26.38 -12.42
N ASP A 108 19.56 26.13 -13.51
CA ASP A 108 20.06 26.44 -14.85
C ASP A 108 20.32 27.95 -14.98
N GLN A 109 21.02 28.38 -16.05
CA GLN A 109 21.27 29.80 -16.35
C GLN A 109 19.96 30.62 -16.40
N ASP A 110 18.83 29.96 -16.66
CA ASP A 110 17.47 30.49 -16.70
C ASP A 110 16.70 30.40 -15.37
N GLY A 111 17.33 29.96 -14.27
CA GLY A 111 16.72 29.85 -12.95
C GLY A 111 15.75 28.68 -12.76
N LYS A 112 15.60 27.80 -13.76
CA LYS A 112 14.74 26.60 -13.71
C LYS A 112 15.49 25.41 -13.13
N HIS A 113 14.75 24.48 -12.51
CA HIS A 113 15.30 23.18 -12.16
C HIS A 113 15.71 22.44 -13.43
N PHE A 114 16.88 21.80 -13.41
CA PHE A 114 17.30 20.96 -14.51
C PHE A 114 16.26 19.86 -14.76
N ASP A 115 15.85 19.72 -16.02
CA ASP A 115 15.00 18.61 -16.43
C ASP A 115 15.78 17.29 -16.26
N ARG A 116 15.45 16.57 -15.18
CA ARG A 116 16.05 15.27 -14.84
C ARG A 116 15.90 14.28 -16.00
N ALA A 117 14.83 14.36 -16.79
CA ALA A 117 14.66 13.50 -17.96
C ALA A 117 15.70 13.81 -19.05
N THR A 118 16.05 15.07 -19.23
CA THR A 118 17.11 15.49 -20.17
C THR A 118 18.50 15.05 -19.70
N ILE A 119 18.79 15.17 -18.39
CA ILE A 119 20.04 14.64 -17.81
C ILE A 119 20.12 13.12 -17.99
N LEU A 120 19.05 12.39 -17.68
CA LEU A 120 19.00 10.93 -17.85
C LEU A 120 19.22 10.52 -19.31
N LYS A 121 18.62 11.25 -20.27
CA LYS A 121 18.86 11.05 -21.71
C LYS A 121 20.31 11.32 -22.11
N ARG A 122 20.96 12.34 -21.53
CA ARG A 122 22.39 12.64 -21.79
C ARG A 122 23.29 11.53 -21.23
N LEU A 123 23.03 11.06 -20.01
CA LEU A 123 23.75 9.93 -19.41
C LEU A 123 23.56 8.64 -20.23
N ALA A 124 22.34 8.35 -20.71
CA ALA A 124 22.09 7.20 -21.58
C ALA A 124 22.88 7.26 -22.89
N LYS A 125 22.98 8.45 -23.50
CA LYS A 125 23.82 8.65 -24.70
C LYS A 125 25.30 8.46 -24.40
N SER A 126 25.79 9.00 -23.28
CA SER A 126 27.18 8.83 -22.84
C SER A 126 27.51 7.36 -22.55
N LEU A 127 26.58 6.61 -21.95
CA LEU A 127 26.70 5.17 -21.72
C LEU A 127 26.81 4.39 -23.04
N LEU A 128 25.96 4.71 -24.02
CA LEU A 128 26.00 4.06 -25.34
C LEU A 128 27.30 4.36 -26.08
N LEU A 129 27.80 5.60 -26.01
CA LEU A 129 29.07 6.00 -26.60
C LEU A 129 30.25 5.26 -25.95
N ASN A 130 30.29 5.18 -24.61
CA ASN A 130 31.33 4.43 -23.90
C ASN A 130 31.28 2.93 -24.21
N PHE A 131 30.09 2.35 -24.37
CA PHE A 131 29.97 0.96 -24.82
C PHE A 131 30.51 0.76 -26.23
N LEU A 132 30.23 1.69 -27.16
CA LEU A 132 30.78 1.64 -28.51
C LEU A 132 32.31 1.75 -28.51
N GLU A 133 32.87 2.67 -27.73
CA GLU A 133 34.31 2.80 -27.52
C GLU A 133 34.92 1.51 -26.94
N LEU A 134 34.29 0.91 -25.94
CA LEU A 134 34.72 -0.37 -25.37
C LEU A 134 34.75 -1.48 -26.42
N THR A 135 33.72 -1.60 -27.26
CA THR A 135 33.72 -2.61 -28.35
C THR A 135 34.84 -2.37 -29.35
N GLY A 136 35.16 -1.10 -29.65
CA GLY A 136 36.29 -0.74 -30.50
C GLY A 136 37.64 -1.09 -29.88
N ILE A 137 37.83 -0.78 -28.60
CA ILE A 137 39.07 -1.07 -27.85
C ILE A 137 39.29 -2.58 -27.75
N LEU A 138 38.25 -3.36 -27.42
CA LEU A 138 38.34 -4.82 -27.37
C LEU A 138 38.75 -5.45 -28.71
N SER A 139 38.46 -4.79 -29.83
CA SER A 139 38.89 -5.23 -31.16
C SER A 139 40.33 -4.87 -31.52
N ILE A 140 40.91 -3.83 -30.89
CA ILE A 140 42.25 -3.30 -31.24
C ILE A 140 43.27 -3.64 -30.15
N ASN A 141 43.00 -3.22 -28.91
CA ASN A 141 43.86 -3.45 -27.75
C ASN A 141 43.02 -3.78 -26.50
N PRO A 142 42.82 -5.08 -26.19
CA PRO A 142 42.00 -5.48 -25.04
C PRO A 142 42.60 -5.09 -23.68
N ALA A 143 43.90 -4.76 -23.60
CA ALA A 143 44.54 -4.39 -22.34
C ALA A 143 44.06 -3.02 -21.80
N GLU A 144 43.53 -2.16 -22.66
CA GLU A 144 43.03 -0.82 -22.28
C GLU A 144 41.54 -0.82 -21.91
N ALA A 145 40.86 -1.98 -21.97
CA ALA A 145 39.43 -2.09 -21.72
C ALA A 145 39.03 -1.77 -20.27
N GLU A 146 39.92 -1.99 -19.29
CA GLU A 146 39.63 -1.82 -17.86
C GLU A 146 39.21 -0.38 -17.50
N ALA A 147 39.87 0.63 -18.10
CA ALA A 147 39.52 2.02 -17.89
C ALA A 147 38.07 2.31 -18.33
N LYS A 148 37.69 1.83 -19.52
CA LYS A 148 36.32 2.02 -20.04
C LYS A 148 35.27 1.23 -19.29
N ILE A 149 35.59 0.06 -18.77
CA ILE A 149 34.69 -0.69 -17.89
C ILE A 149 34.41 0.10 -16.61
N THR A 150 35.43 0.78 -16.07
CA THR A 150 35.28 1.65 -14.89
C THR A 150 34.40 2.86 -15.20
N ASP A 151 34.62 3.53 -16.34
CA ASP A 151 33.77 4.65 -16.79
C ASP A 151 32.29 4.22 -16.93
N ILE A 152 32.05 3.04 -17.52
CA ILE A 152 30.70 2.47 -17.67
C ILE A 152 30.08 2.17 -16.30
N ARG A 153 30.86 1.61 -15.37
CA ARG A 153 30.39 1.37 -14.00
C ARG A 153 29.95 2.66 -13.33
N ASP A 154 30.74 3.71 -13.43
CA ASP A 154 30.43 5.01 -12.83
C ASP A 154 29.21 5.66 -13.47
N LEU A 155 29.06 5.54 -14.80
CA LEU A 155 27.86 5.97 -15.51
C LEU A 155 26.61 5.24 -15.02
N PHE A 156 26.68 3.92 -14.82
CA PHE A 156 25.56 3.15 -14.27
C PHE A 156 25.22 3.58 -12.85
N LEU A 157 26.22 3.79 -11.98
CA LEU A 157 25.99 4.22 -10.61
C LEU A 157 25.33 5.61 -10.54
N ASN A 158 25.79 6.55 -11.36
CA ASN A 158 25.17 7.87 -11.52
C ASN A 158 23.73 7.76 -12.03
N PHE A 159 23.49 6.90 -13.02
CA PHE A 159 22.16 6.68 -13.59
C PHE A 159 21.17 6.12 -12.56
N HIS A 160 21.59 5.12 -11.78
CA HIS A 160 20.77 4.55 -10.70
C HIS A 160 20.48 5.58 -9.61
N HIS A 161 21.48 6.37 -9.23
CA HIS A 161 21.29 7.41 -8.22
C HIS A 161 20.26 8.45 -8.67
N LEU A 162 20.35 8.93 -9.92
CA LEU A 162 19.40 9.90 -10.46
C LEU A 162 17.97 9.35 -10.50
N ILE A 163 17.79 8.07 -10.82
CA ILE A 163 16.49 7.39 -10.75
C ILE A 163 16.00 7.31 -9.31
N ASN A 164 16.88 6.95 -8.38
CA ASN A 164 16.53 6.80 -6.97
C ASN A 164 16.09 8.13 -6.35
N GLU A 165 16.74 9.24 -6.72
CA GLU A 165 16.28 10.59 -6.32
C GLU A 165 14.89 10.93 -6.89
N TYR A 166 14.48 10.33 -8.01
CA TYR A 166 13.16 10.59 -8.61
C TYR A 166 12.04 9.76 -7.96
N ARG A 167 12.36 8.70 -7.20
CA ARG A 167 11.36 7.82 -6.55
C ARG A 167 10.37 8.56 -5.66
N PRO A 168 10.76 9.53 -4.80
CA PRO A 168 9.81 10.26 -3.97
C PRO A 168 8.82 11.09 -4.80
N HIS A 169 9.27 11.65 -5.93
CA HIS A 169 8.38 12.36 -6.85
C HIS A 169 7.39 11.40 -7.50
N GLN A 170 7.88 10.25 -8.01
CA GLN A 170 7.03 9.20 -8.58
C GLN A 170 5.96 8.72 -7.59
N ALA A 171 6.32 8.52 -6.32
CA ALA A 171 5.37 8.09 -5.29
C ALA A 171 4.25 9.11 -5.06
N ARG A 172 4.57 10.41 -5.06
CA ARG A 172 3.57 11.48 -4.93
C ARG A 172 2.62 11.52 -6.13
N GLU A 173 3.15 11.46 -7.35
CA GLU A 173 2.31 11.43 -8.55
C GLU A 173 1.42 10.19 -8.59
N SER A 174 1.94 9.03 -8.17
CA SER A 174 1.16 7.80 -8.04
C SER A 174 0.02 7.94 -7.02
N LEU A 175 0.27 8.61 -5.89
CA LEU A 175 -0.74 8.88 -4.87
C LEU A 175 -1.82 9.83 -5.39
N ILE A 176 -1.41 10.90 -6.08
CA ILE A 176 -2.35 11.86 -6.69
C ILE A 176 -3.24 11.15 -7.70
N SER A 177 -2.66 10.32 -8.58
CA SER A 177 -3.42 9.54 -9.55
C SER A 177 -4.40 8.57 -8.89
N MET A 178 -4.00 7.89 -7.81
CA MET A 178 -4.89 7.03 -7.03
C MET A 178 -6.04 7.81 -6.40
N MET A 179 -5.78 8.98 -5.81
CA MET A 179 -6.80 9.85 -5.22
C MET A 179 -7.77 10.40 -6.27
N GLN A 180 -7.28 10.79 -7.44
CA GLN A 180 -8.11 11.22 -8.56
C GLN A 180 -9.06 10.11 -8.99
N SER A 181 -8.54 8.87 -9.15
CA SER A 181 -9.37 7.71 -9.47
C SER A 181 -10.43 7.42 -8.43
N GLN A 182 -10.10 7.54 -7.13
CA GLN A 182 -11.08 7.41 -6.05
C GLN A 182 -12.16 8.48 -6.12
N LEU A 183 -11.77 9.73 -6.39
CA LEU A 183 -12.69 10.85 -6.48
C LEU A 183 -13.65 10.68 -7.67
N ASP A 184 -13.13 10.28 -8.83
CA ASP A 184 -13.94 10.02 -10.02
C ASP A 184 -14.91 8.87 -9.80
N ARG A 185 -14.48 7.81 -9.11
CA ARG A 185 -15.36 6.71 -8.69
C ARG A 185 -16.48 7.19 -7.78
N THR A 186 -16.16 7.93 -6.72
CA THR A 186 -17.17 8.45 -5.78
C THR A 186 -18.16 9.40 -6.46
N ARG A 187 -17.70 10.22 -7.42
CA ARG A 187 -18.58 11.06 -8.25
C ARG A 187 -19.51 10.23 -9.12
N ALA A 188 -19.00 9.18 -9.77
CA ALA A 188 -19.81 8.28 -10.57
C ALA A 188 -20.88 7.56 -9.73
N GLU A 189 -20.51 7.05 -8.55
CA GLU A 189 -21.43 6.41 -7.61
C GLU A 189 -22.52 7.41 -7.13
N THR A 190 -22.13 8.64 -6.79
CA THR A 190 -23.09 9.68 -6.37
C THR A 190 -24.06 10.06 -7.48
N ASN A 191 -23.57 10.20 -8.72
CA ASN A 191 -24.43 10.45 -9.88
C ASN A 191 -25.40 9.29 -10.10
N ALA A 192 -24.92 8.04 -10.03
CA ALA A 192 -25.78 6.87 -10.15
C ALA A 192 -26.88 6.81 -9.07
N ILE A 193 -26.55 7.13 -7.82
CA ILE A 193 -27.53 7.21 -6.72
C ILE A 193 -28.55 8.31 -6.99
N ARG A 194 -28.12 9.49 -7.48
CA ARG A 194 -29.04 10.57 -7.84
C ARG A 194 -29.99 10.16 -8.97
N ASP A 195 -29.49 9.46 -9.98
CA ASP A 195 -30.30 8.99 -11.11
C ASP A 195 -31.34 7.94 -10.66
N VAL A 196 -30.97 7.04 -9.73
CA VAL A 196 -31.93 6.11 -9.12
C VAL A 196 -32.95 6.86 -8.27
N LYS A 197 -32.52 7.84 -7.48
CA LYS A 197 -33.43 8.67 -6.66
C LYS A 197 -34.47 9.37 -7.54
N GLU A 198 -34.05 9.99 -8.64
CA GLU A 198 -34.95 10.66 -9.58
C GLU A 198 -35.95 9.68 -10.22
N LYS A 199 -35.51 8.46 -10.57
CA LYS A 199 -36.40 7.41 -11.05
C LYS A 199 -37.44 7.01 -9.99
N VAL A 200 -37.02 6.85 -8.73
CA VAL A 200 -37.93 6.51 -7.62
C VAL A 200 -38.92 7.64 -7.34
N GLU A 201 -38.47 8.91 -7.34
CA GLU A 201 -39.36 10.07 -7.20
C GLU A 201 -40.40 10.12 -8.32
N ARG A 202 -40.01 9.92 -9.59
CA ARG A 202 -40.94 9.82 -10.71
C ARG A 202 -41.95 8.68 -10.59
N LEU A 203 -41.51 7.50 -10.11
CA LEU A 203 -42.39 6.36 -9.88
C LEU A 203 -43.38 6.64 -8.75
N LEU A 204 -42.93 7.29 -7.67
CA LEU A 204 -43.78 7.70 -6.55
C LEU A 204 -44.79 8.77 -6.97
N GLU A 205 -44.39 9.75 -7.78
CA GLU A 205 -45.29 10.75 -8.34
C GLU A 205 -46.34 10.09 -9.26
N GLY A 206 -45.92 9.15 -10.11
CA GLY A 206 -46.85 8.39 -10.98
C GLY A 206 -47.83 7.49 -10.21
N LEU A 207 -47.39 6.89 -9.08
CA LEU A 207 -48.28 6.15 -8.19
C LEU A 207 -49.18 7.07 -7.37
N GLY A 208 -48.67 8.24 -6.98
CA GLY A 208 -49.41 9.28 -6.27
C GLY A 208 -50.53 9.90 -7.11
N SER A 209 -50.28 10.15 -8.40
CA SER A 209 -51.31 10.60 -9.34
C SER A 209 -52.37 9.52 -9.57
N LEU A 210 -51.99 8.24 -9.69
CA LEU A 210 -52.94 7.14 -9.78
C LEU A 210 -53.85 7.01 -8.54
N LYS A 211 -53.32 7.28 -7.34
CA LYS A 211 -54.11 7.23 -6.10
C LYS A 211 -55.10 8.39 -5.99
N MET A 212 -54.73 9.57 -6.47
CA MET A 212 -55.63 10.74 -6.57
C MET A 212 -56.74 10.51 -7.60
N ASP A 213 -56.46 9.80 -8.69
CA ASP A 213 -57.48 9.40 -9.67
C ASP A 213 -58.46 8.37 -9.08
N HIS A 214 -57.98 7.45 -8.23
CA HIS A 214 -58.85 6.48 -7.54
C HIS A 214 -59.76 7.13 -6.47
N GLU A 215 -59.35 8.21 -5.80
CA GLU A 215 -60.23 8.97 -4.90
C GLU A 215 -61.26 9.82 -5.66
N SER A 216 -60.95 10.27 -6.88
CA SER A 216 -61.90 10.96 -7.78
C SER A 216 -62.94 10.01 -8.38
N LEU A 217 -62.63 8.71 -8.47
CA LEU A 217 -63.49 7.66 -9.03
C LEU A 217 -64.21 6.79 -7.97
N GLY A 218 -64.03 7.07 -6.68
CA GLY A 218 -64.59 6.33 -5.54
C GLY A 218 -66.08 6.55 -5.27
N GLY A 219 -66.89 6.67 -6.33
CA GLY A 219 -68.33 6.84 -6.29
C GLY A 219 -69.06 5.95 -7.30
N ALA A 220 -68.63 4.70 -7.51
CA ALA A 220 -69.44 3.69 -8.19
C ALA A 220 -68.99 2.27 -7.81
N THR A 221 -69.99 1.46 -7.48
CA THR A 221 -69.95 0.14 -6.89
C THR A 221 -69.62 -1.01 -7.87
N GLU A 222 -69.21 -2.13 -7.26
CA GLU A 222 -69.42 -3.53 -7.67
C GLU A 222 -68.48 -4.27 -8.64
N GLY A 223 -68.16 -5.51 -8.25
CA GLY A 223 -68.11 -6.64 -9.19
C GLY A 223 -66.77 -7.38 -9.29
N GLY A 224 -66.57 -8.40 -8.45
CA GLY A 224 -65.42 -9.30 -8.54
C GLY A 224 -65.37 -10.17 -9.80
N LYS A 225 -64.14 -10.44 -10.28
CA LYS A 225 -63.66 -11.71 -10.90
C LYS A 225 -62.36 -11.42 -11.68
N ARG A 226 -61.21 -11.75 -11.08
CA ARG A 226 -59.97 -12.21 -11.74
C ARG A 226 -58.88 -12.34 -10.67
N ARG A 227 -58.76 -13.53 -10.10
CA ARG A 227 -57.75 -13.85 -9.08
C ARG A 227 -56.94 -15.10 -9.44
N GLU A 228 -57.03 -15.61 -10.66
CA GLU A 228 -56.39 -16.87 -11.04
C GLU A 228 -55.31 -16.75 -12.14
N ASP A 229 -55.08 -15.56 -12.70
CA ASP A 229 -54.17 -15.43 -13.85
C ASP A 229 -52.75 -14.90 -13.50
N LEU A 230 -52.49 -14.49 -12.26
CA LEU A 230 -51.24 -13.82 -11.88
C LEU A 230 -50.21 -14.72 -11.17
N ASP A 231 -50.62 -15.90 -10.70
CA ASP A 231 -49.71 -16.80 -10.00
C ASP A 231 -48.79 -17.57 -10.98
N GLY A 232 -49.21 -17.74 -12.24
CA GLY A 232 -48.41 -18.40 -13.28
C GLY A 232 -47.30 -17.52 -13.91
N GLU A 233 -47.47 -16.19 -13.89
CA GLU A 233 -46.47 -15.26 -14.46
C GLU A 233 -45.32 -14.94 -13.49
N LEU A 234 -45.56 -15.06 -12.17
CA LEU A 234 -44.54 -14.89 -11.13
C LEU A 234 -43.58 -16.09 -11.05
N GLU A 235 -44.06 -17.30 -11.33
CA GLU A 235 -43.23 -18.51 -11.32
C GLU A 235 -42.29 -18.58 -12.54
N ALA A 236 -42.69 -18.01 -13.68
CA ALA A 236 -41.88 -17.96 -14.89
C ALA A 236 -40.74 -16.92 -14.81
N LEU A 237 -40.94 -15.81 -14.10
CA LEU A 237 -39.92 -14.76 -13.95
C LEU A 237 -38.84 -15.10 -12.91
N LEU A 238 -39.15 -15.96 -11.93
CA LEU A 238 -38.17 -16.39 -10.91
C LEU A 238 -37.21 -17.49 -11.40
N ALA A 239 -37.50 -18.15 -12.52
CA ALA A 239 -36.64 -19.19 -13.08
C ALA A 239 -35.51 -18.64 -13.98
N ASP A 240 -35.62 -17.40 -14.45
CA ASP A 240 -34.71 -16.82 -15.45
C ASP A 240 -33.60 -15.93 -14.84
N GLU A 241 -33.61 -15.71 -13.52
CA GLU A 241 -32.71 -14.76 -12.85
C GLU A 241 -31.58 -15.39 -12.01
N PHE A 242 -31.32 -16.69 -12.18
CA PHE A 242 -30.13 -17.36 -11.60
C PHE A 242 -29.53 -18.43 -12.53
N PRO A 243 -28.43 -18.13 -13.22
CA PRO A 243 -27.35 -19.09 -13.47
C PRO A 243 -26.35 -19.16 -12.30
#